data_AF-A0A831XW01-F1
#
_entry.id   AF-A0A831XW01-F1
#
_cell.length_a   1.000
_cell.length_b   1.000
_cell.length_c   1.000
_cell.angle_alpha   90.00
_cell.angle_beta   90.00
_cell.angle_gamma   90.00
#
_symmetry.space_group_name_H-M   'P 1'
#
loop_
_entity.id
_entity.type
_entity.pdbx_description
1 polymer ?
#
loop_
_entity_poly.entity_id
_entity_poly.type
_entity_poly.pdbx_seq_one_letter_code
_entity_poly.pdbx_strand_id
1 'polypeptide(L)' 'MSYRVRVEDSGHEFVCEEGEDVLNAVLRAGYAFPYSCKTGTCASCRGRVVEGRVHY' A
#
# COMPACT_ATOMS: atom_id res chain seq x y z
N MET A 1 10.68 -5.26 11.29
CA MET A 1 10.09 -6.46 10.65
C MET A 1 9.54 -6.08 9.28
N SER A 2 9.15 -7.03 8.44
CA SER A 2 8.53 -6.71 7.16
C SER A 2 7.27 -7.56 6.93
N TYR A 3 6.33 -6.98 6.19
CA TYR A 3 5.01 -7.54 5.91
C TYR A 3 4.87 -7.70 4.40
N ARG A 4 4.38 -8.86 3.95
CA ARG A 4 4.06 -9.06 2.54
C ARG A 4 2.67 -8.51 2.25
N VAL A 5 2.58 -7.62 1.28
CA VAL A 5 1.32 -7.02 0.83
C VAL A 5 1.09 -7.43 -0.62
N ARG A 6 -0.15 -7.86 -0.91
CA ARG A 6 -0.60 -8.23 -2.25
C ARG A 6 -1.79 -7.38 -2.65
N VAL A 7 -1.77 -6.86 -3.86
CA VAL A 7 -2.93 -6.23 -4.50
C VAL A 7 -3.64 -7.30 -5.32
N GLU A 8 -4.90 -7.58 -5.00
CA GLU A 8 -5.67 -8.65 -5.63
C GLU A 8 -5.95 -8.33 -7.11
N ASP A 9 -6.43 -7.12 -7.41
CA ASP A 9 -6.84 -6.71 -8.76
C ASP A 9 -5.68 -6.72 -9.78
N SER A 10 -4.50 -6.26 -9.38
CA SER A 10 -3.33 -6.17 -10.26
C SER A 10 -2.36 -7.35 -10.13
N GLY A 11 -2.54 -8.20 -9.13
CA GLY A 11 -1.62 -9.29 -8.78
C GLY A 11 -0.25 -8.82 -8.29
N HIS A 12 -0.06 -7.52 -8.00
CA HIS A 12 1.22 -6.99 -7.54
C HIS A 12 1.51 -7.44 -6.11
N GLU A 13 2.71 -7.96 -5.88
CA GLU A 13 3.22 -8.32 -4.56
C GLU A 13 4.45 -7.49 -4.23
N PHE A 14 4.47 -6.94 -3.02
CA PHE A 14 5.58 -6.15 -2.51
C PHE A 14 5.76 -6.35 -1.00
N VAL A 15 6.93 -5.94 -0.53
CA VAL A 15 7.29 -6.01 0.88
C VAL A 15 7.18 -4.61 1.47
N CYS A 16 6.37 -4.48 2.52
CA CYS A 16 6.22 -3.27 3.32
C CYS A 16 7.05 -3.43 4.60
N GLU A 17 7.97 -2.52 4.84
CA GLU A 17 8.74 -2.53 6.08
C GLU A 17 7.87 -2.04 7.25
N GLU A 18 8.22 -2.47 8.46
CA GLU A 18 7.57 -1.99 9.67
C GLU A 18 7.85 -0.50 9.87
N GLY A 19 6.79 0.30 10.05
CA GLY A 19 6.87 1.76 10.11
C GLY A 19 6.89 2.45 8.74
N GLU A 20 6.87 1.70 7.64
CA GLU A 20 6.69 2.24 6.29
C GLU A 20 5.19 2.25 5.91
N ASP A 21 4.75 3.32 5.23
CA ASP A 21 3.41 3.35 4.66
C ASP A 21 3.30 2.37 3.49
N VAL A 22 2.18 1.65 3.41
CA VAL A 22 1.89 0.74 2.30
C VAL A 22 1.99 1.44 0.94
N LEU A 23 1.60 2.71 0.86
CA LEU A 23 1.75 3.53 -0.35
C LEU A 23 3.22 3.76 -0.72
N ASN A 24 4.10 3.98 0.25
CA ASN A 24 5.53 4.14 -0.04
C ASN A 24 6.14 2.80 -0.46
N ALA A 25 5.75 1.70 0.19
CA ALA A 25 6.21 0.36 -0.16
C ALA A 25 5.85 -0.04 -1.60
N VAL A 26 4.61 0.22 -2.05
CA VAL A 26 4.18 -0.11 -3.43
C VAL A 26 4.92 0.74 -4.47
N LEU A 27 5.14 2.03 -4.17
CA LEU A 27 5.88 2.93 -5.06
C LEU A 27 7.37 2.59 -5.12
N ARG A 28 7.97 2.21 -3.98
CA ARG A 28 9.36 1.74 -3.90
C ARG A 28 9.55 0.43 -4.66
N ALA A 29 8.56 -0.44 -4.67
CA ALA A 29 8.54 -1.66 -5.49
C ALA A 29 8.36 -1.37 -7.00
N GLY A 30 8.14 -0.11 -7.39
CA GLY A 30 8.03 0.31 -8.79
C GLY A 30 6.64 0.11 -9.41
N TYR A 31 5.62 -0.19 -8.61
CA TYR A 31 4.26 -0.36 -9.10
C TYR A 31 3.52 0.97 -9.15
N ALA A 32 2.80 1.19 -10.25
CA ALA A 32 1.92 2.34 -10.39
C ALA A 32 0.67 2.14 -9.51
N PHE A 33 0.44 3.08 -8.60
CA PHE A 33 -0.75 3.09 -7.73
C PHE A 33 -1.39 4.48 -7.77
N PRO A 34 -2.72 4.60 -7.76
CA PRO A 34 -3.36 5.91 -7.74
C PRO A 34 -3.05 6.63 -6.42
N TYR A 35 -2.42 7.80 -6.48
CA TYR A 35 -2.22 8.67 -5.32
C TYR A 35 -2.21 10.14 -5.74
N SER A 36 -2.51 11.03 -4.79
CA SER A 36 -2.43 12.47 -5.01
C SER A 36 -1.75 13.18 -3.83
N CYS A 37 -2.38 13.19 -2.64
CA CYS A 37 -1.88 14.01 -1.53
C CYS A 37 -0.76 13.39 -0.68
N LYS A 38 -0.68 12.06 -0.58
CA LYS A 38 0.18 11.32 0.39
C LYS A 38 0.04 11.73 1.87
N THR A 39 -0.97 12.53 2.22
CA THR A 39 -1.22 13.03 3.58
C THR A 39 -2.55 12.52 4.17
N GLY A 40 -3.22 11.58 3.49
CA GLY A 40 -4.48 10.99 3.96
C GLY A 40 -5.75 11.79 3.67
N THR A 41 -5.67 12.93 2.96
CA THR A 41 -6.83 13.82 2.75
C THR A 41 -7.62 13.55 1.46
N CYS A 42 -6.94 13.22 0.36
CA CYS A 42 -7.58 13.08 -0.96
C CYS A 42 -8.33 11.76 -1.21
N ALA A 43 -8.11 10.74 -0.38
CA ALA A 43 -8.62 9.37 -0.56
C ALA A 43 -8.28 8.66 -1.89
N SER A 44 -7.47 9.24 -2.79
CA SER A 44 -7.15 8.63 -4.09
C SER A 44 -6.43 7.28 -3.99
N CYS A 45 -5.64 7.07 -2.93
CA CYS A 45 -4.92 5.82 -2.68
C CYS A 45 -5.68 4.84 -1.78
N ARG A 46 -6.98 5.06 -1.54
CA ARG A 46 -7.79 4.21 -0.68
C ARG A 46 -7.99 2.85 -1.33
N GLY A 47 -7.57 1.79 -0.63
CA GLY A 47 -7.85 0.40 -0.97
C GLY A 47 -8.79 -0.25 0.03
N ARG A 48 -9.33 -1.41 -0.33
CA ARG A 48 -10.06 -2.29 0.59
C ARG A 48 -9.13 -3.37 1.10
N VAL A 49 -9.12 -3.60 2.41
CA VAL A 49 -8.43 -4.74 3.02
C VAL A 49 -9.33 -5.96 2.87
N VAL A 50 -8.91 -6.92 2.05
CA VAL A 50 -9.62 -8.20 1.86
C VAL A 50 -9.21 -9.23 2.91
N GLU A 51 -7.92 -9.23 3.28
CA GLU A 51 -7.34 -10.12 4.30
C GLU A 51 -6.27 -9.38 5.11
N GLY A 52 -6.07 -9.79 6.37
CA GLY A 52 -5.07 -9.20 7.27
C GLY A 52 -5.58 -8.01 8.09
N ARG A 53 -4.64 -7.22 8.62
CA ARG A 53 -4.92 -6.03 9.43
C ARG A 53 -3.96 -4.90 9.05
N VAL A 54 -4.45 -3.67 9.15
CA VAL A 54 -3.66 -2.45 8.94
C VAL A 54 -3.71 -1.59 10.19
N HIS A 55 -2.69 -0.75 10.39
CA HIS A 55 -2.65 0.28 11.42
C HIS A 55 -2.77 1.65 10.74
N TYR A 56 -3.51 2.57 11.36
CA TYR A 56 -3.73 3.95 10.88
C TYR A 56 -2.88 4.95 11.65
#